data_AF-A0A069I4X9-F1
#
_entry.id   AF-A0A069I4X9-F1
#
_cell.length_a   1.000
_cell.length_b   1.000
_cell.length_c   1.000
_cell.angle_alpha   90.00
_cell.angle_beta   90.00
_cell.angle_gamma   90.00
#
_symmetry.space_group_name_H-M   'P 1'
#
loop_
_entity.id
_entity.type
_entity.pdbx_description
1 polymer ?
#
loop_
_entity_poly.entity_id
_entity_poly.type
_entity_poly.pdbx_seq_one_letter_code
_entity_poly.pdbx_strand_id
1 'polypeptide(L)'
;MLAGDPAERPPGIDAPSASSSVSSPSPRQVRTNILDNCRDRSWLIGLGVWSAAIGVWVTVFYAGLMTDAIWLKACLGVALGFATGVVFVIGHDCAHRSLVPSARINRIMAQVAFMPSLHPVCTWETGHNKLHHGWTCLLGKDEGYPPLSPQEFAALPPWRQALHRFYRSPAGLGFYYLVDIWWRCQILALPAGFRDFRRRDGWIDYGLVGGCLLAQLVVATRAGMGGALANCLLMIALPFVVWNFVMAFVTFQHHTHPGVVWYRDQREWNFFRGQVRGTVHVQMPVWLDVVFGRIFQHTAHHVDKTIPLYHLVEAQRALEDAYPRDVCVAKLSLSNLLSIIRACQVFDYEAKCWMTFDAAIGRVSPVVPAGGLPTAHEEAPRWNLGCELGFVAWIGLCVLIIGYSIVPRAALVAPYGDVALAIYLGLPGGLMFYGAHLLWQFLARGRGPIRERVAGWPWHDKLVATVVAFLVTDATWAWAVG
;
A
#
# COMPACT_ATOMS: atom_id res chain seq x y z
N MET A 1 54.54 16.00 56.48
CA MET A 1 53.91 14.75 56.04
C MET A 1 52.47 14.81 56.54
N LEU A 2 51.39 14.95 55.77
CA LEU A 2 51.06 14.55 54.41
C LEU A 2 50.08 15.59 53.85
N ALA A 3 50.31 16.12 52.65
CA ALA A 3 49.29 16.78 51.83
C ALA A 3 49.22 15.98 50.54
N GLY A 4 48.09 15.31 50.32
CA GLY A 4 47.83 14.49 49.13
C GLY A 4 47.21 15.33 48.03
N ASP A 5 47.82 15.25 46.86
CA ASP A 5 47.42 15.86 45.59
C ASP A 5 46.14 15.19 45.04
N PRO A 6 45.14 15.93 44.52
CA PRO A 6 44.00 15.33 43.83
C PRO A 6 44.36 15.01 42.36
N ALA A 7 44.29 13.72 42.02
CA ALA A 7 44.53 13.20 40.68
C ALA A 7 43.68 13.88 39.59
N GLU A 8 44.34 14.14 38.46
CA GLU A 8 43.81 14.71 37.22
C GLU A 8 42.61 13.90 36.66
N ARG A 9 41.56 14.61 36.22
CA ARG A 9 40.49 14.03 35.40
C ARG A 9 40.99 13.78 33.98
N PRO A 10 40.63 12.66 33.34
CA PRO A 10 40.88 12.46 31.91
C PRO A 10 40.11 13.49 31.08
N PRO A 11 40.64 13.92 29.91
CA PRO A 11 40.02 14.96 29.09
C PRO A 11 38.63 14.53 28.65
N GLY A 12 37.66 15.40 28.93
CA GLY A 12 36.25 15.19 28.63
C GLY A 12 36.03 15.06 27.13
N ILE A 13 35.23 14.06 26.76
CA ILE A 13 34.43 14.14 25.54
C ILE A 13 33.46 15.28 25.80
N ASP A 14 33.70 16.41 25.15
CA ASP A 14 32.78 17.54 25.18
C ASP A 14 31.39 17.03 24.81
N ALA A 15 30.46 17.16 25.76
CA ALA A 15 29.04 17.07 25.44
C ALA A 15 28.80 18.03 24.26
N PRO A 16 28.08 17.60 23.20
CA PRO A 16 27.86 18.46 22.05
C PRO A 16 27.30 19.78 22.56
N SER A 17 28.09 20.83 22.39
CA SER A 17 27.72 22.21 22.69
C SER A 17 26.33 22.41 22.14
N ALA A 18 25.41 22.92 22.96
CA ALA A 18 24.04 23.24 22.59
C ALA A 18 24.03 24.09 21.32
N SER A 19 24.03 23.44 20.16
CA SER A 19 23.96 24.07 18.86
C SER A 19 22.61 24.75 18.84
N SER A 20 22.62 26.07 18.68
CA SER A 20 21.46 26.91 18.40
C SER A 20 20.33 26.10 17.80
N SER A 21 19.26 25.85 18.56
CA SER A 21 18.11 25.09 18.09
C SER A 21 17.48 25.86 16.93
N VAL A 22 17.87 25.55 15.69
CA VAL A 22 17.19 26.06 14.52
C VAL A 22 15.75 25.59 14.66
N SER A 23 14.84 26.53 14.89
CA SER A 23 13.42 26.24 15.01
C SER A 23 12.96 25.58 13.71
N SER A 24 12.13 24.54 13.82
CA SER A 24 11.60 23.87 12.62
C SER A 24 10.85 24.88 11.75
N PRO A 25 10.98 24.80 10.41
CA PRO A 25 10.28 25.71 9.50
C PRO A 25 8.77 25.73 9.77
N SER A 26 8.17 26.92 9.75
CA SER A 26 6.73 27.07 9.85
C SER A 26 6.02 26.47 8.62
N PRO A 27 4.72 26.10 8.72
CA PRO A 27 3.97 25.57 7.57
C PRO A 27 4.02 26.49 6.35
N ARG A 28 4.00 27.81 6.57
CA ARG A 28 4.08 28.80 5.50
C ARG A 28 5.44 28.76 4.79
N GLN A 29 6.54 28.70 5.55
CA GLN A 29 7.89 28.60 4.99
C GLN A 29 8.11 27.30 4.21
N VAL A 30 7.54 26.18 4.66
CA VAL A 30 7.63 24.92 3.91
C VAL A 30 6.91 25.05 2.57
N ARG A 31 5.67 25.57 2.60
CA ARG A 31 4.82 25.70 1.42
C ARG A 31 5.31 26.71 0.38
N THR A 32 6.10 27.70 0.78
CA THR A 32 6.71 28.66 -0.16
C THR A 32 7.80 28.05 -1.03
N ASN A 33 8.31 26.85 -0.70
CA ASN A 33 9.21 26.12 -1.61
C ASN A 33 8.44 25.46 -2.76
N ILE A 34 7.12 25.31 -2.65
CA ILE A 34 6.30 24.75 -3.72
C ILE A 34 5.85 25.87 -4.65
N LEU A 35 6.10 25.70 -5.95
CA LEU A 35 5.70 26.65 -6.99
C LEU A 35 4.20 26.98 -6.93
N ASP A 36 3.86 28.25 -7.17
CA ASP A 36 2.48 28.73 -7.04
C ASP A 36 1.52 28.04 -8.02
N ASN A 37 1.98 27.76 -9.25
CA ASN A 37 1.22 27.09 -10.29
C ASN A 37 0.86 25.63 -9.92
N CYS A 38 1.54 25.01 -8.95
CA CYS A 38 1.19 23.67 -8.50
C CYS A 38 -0.21 23.62 -7.85
N ARG A 39 -0.80 24.76 -7.48
CA ARG A 39 -2.15 24.84 -6.89
C ARG A 39 -3.24 25.10 -7.93
N ASP A 40 -2.87 25.28 -9.19
CA ASP A 40 -3.81 25.56 -10.27
C ASP A 40 -4.67 24.33 -10.53
N ARG A 41 -5.98 24.57 -10.64
CA ARG A 41 -6.98 23.51 -10.84
C ARG A 41 -7.58 23.62 -12.22
N SER A 42 -7.65 22.49 -12.91
CA SER A 42 -8.18 22.40 -14.27
C SER A 42 -9.51 21.64 -14.29
N TRP A 43 -10.53 22.26 -14.85
CA TRP A 43 -11.81 21.59 -15.14
C TRP A 43 -11.62 20.42 -16.09
N LEU A 44 -10.87 20.63 -17.18
CA LEU A 44 -10.68 19.63 -18.23
C LEU A 44 -9.94 18.40 -17.70
N ILE A 45 -8.80 18.60 -17.04
CA ILE A 45 -7.98 17.51 -16.52
C ILE A 45 -8.70 16.81 -15.36
N GLY A 46 -9.24 17.59 -14.41
CA GLY A 46 -9.90 17.04 -13.23
C GLY A 46 -11.14 16.20 -13.56
N LEU A 47 -12.03 16.71 -14.43
CA LEU A 47 -13.19 15.95 -14.90
C LEU A 47 -12.77 14.77 -15.79
N GLY A 48 -11.75 14.92 -16.62
CA GLY A 48 -11.23 13.86 -17.48
C GLY A 48 -10.72 12.66 -16.69
N VAL A 49 -9.83 12.89 -15.70
CA VAL A 49 -9.26 11.82 -14.87
C VAL A 49 -10.35 11.12 -14.04
N TRP A 50 -11.25 11.89 -13.43
CA TRP A 50 -12.36 11.32 -12.66
C TRP A 50 -13.30 10.48 -13.53
N SER A 51 -13.68 10.99 -14.71
CA SER A 51 -14.59 10.27 -15.61
C SER A 51 -13.93 9.01 -16.18
N ALA A 52 -12.64 9.06 -16.50
CA ALA A 52 -11.89 7.90 -16.94
C ALA A 52 -11.84 6.79 -15.87
N ALA A 53 -11.53 7.15 -14.63
CA ALA A 53 -11.48 6.19 -13.52
C ALA A 53 -12.85 5.52 -13.28
N ILE A 54 -13.93 6.31 -13.24
CA ILE A 54 -15.30 5.80 -13.10
C ILE A 54 -15.69 4.94 -14.31
N GLY A 55 -15.37 5.37 -15.53
CA GLY A 55 -15.66 4.64 -16.76
C GLY A 55 -14.99 3.27 -16.79
N VAL A 56 -13.72 3.17 -16.39
CA VAL A 56 -13.02 1.89 -16.25
C VAL A 56 -13.71 0.99 -15.23
N TRP A 57 -14.04 1.52 -14.05
CA TRP A 57 -14.73 0.75 -13.01
C TRP A 57 -16.08 0.20 -13.49
N VAL A 58 -16.93 1.04 -14.10
CA VAL A 58 -18.25 0.64 -14.62
C VAL A 58 -18.09 -0.41 -15.72
N THR A 59 -17.12 -0.24 -16.62
CA THR A 59 -16.87 -1.18 -17.72
C THR A 59 -16.44 -2.55 -17.19
N VAL A 60 -15.51 -2.60 -16.23
CA VAL A 60 -15.04 -3.87 -15.64
C VAL A 60 -16.15 -4.55 -14.85
N PHE A 61 -16.94 -3.79 -14.07
CA PHE A 61 -18.08 -4.34 -13.35
C PHE A 61 -19.11 -4.94 -14.31
N TYR A 62 -19.50 -4.20 -15.34
CA TYR A 62 -20.44 -4.68 -16.37
C TYR A 62 -19.90 -5.91 -17.11
N ALA A 63 -18.65 -5.88 -17.57
CA ALA A 63 -18.02 -7.02 -18.25
C ALA A 63 -18.01 -8.26 -17.35
N GLY A 64 -17.69 -8.10 -16.06
CA GLY A 64 -17.73 -9.19 -15.09
C GLY A 64 -19.12 -9.77 -14.91
N LEU A 65 -20.17 -8.95 -14.91
CA LEU A 65 -21.57 -9.41 -14.86
C LEU A 65 -21.98 -10.17 -16.12
N MET A 66 -21.48 -9.77 -17.29
CA MET A 66 -21.76 -10.41 -18.58
C MET A 66 -20.85 -11.61 -18.91
N THR A 67 -20.11 -12.11 -17.93
CA THR A 67 -19.18 -13.24 -18.10
C THR A 67 -19.71 -14.49 -17.39
N ASP A 68 -19.86 -15.61 -18.10
CA ASP A 68 -20.22 -16.90 -17.48
C ASP A 68 -18.99 -17.68 -16.98
N ALA A 69 -17.85 -17.52 -17.65
CA ALA A 69 -16.60 -18.17 -17.27
C ALA A 69 -16.13 -17.71 -15.89
N ILE A 70 -16.27 -18.58 -14.89
CA ILE A 70 -16.04 -18.23 -13.49
C ILE A 70 -14.60 -17.72 -13.22
N TRP A 71 -13.61 -18.30 -13.89
CA TRP A 71 -12.22 -17.89 -13.75
C TRP A 71 -12.00 -16.47 -14.29
N LEU A 72 -12.59 -16.15 -15.45
CA LEU A 72 -12.49 -14.83 -16.06
C LEU A 72 -13.26 -13.79 -15.22
N LYS A 73 -14.43 -14.17 -14.70
CA LYS A 73 -15.18 -13.35 -13.74
C LYS A 73 -14.36 -13.06 -12.48
N ALA A 74 -13.65 -14.05 -11.93
CA ALA A 74 -12.76 -13.84 -10.79
C ALA A 74 -11.60 -12.90 -11.13
N CYS A 75 -10.97 -13.03 -12.30
CA CYS A 75 -9.95 -12.09 -12.77
C CYS A 75 -10.50 -10.66 -12.90
N LEU A 76 -11.71 -10.51 -13.45
CA LEU A 76 -12.39 -9.22 -13.54
C LEU A 76 -12.76 -8.66 -12.16
N GLY A 77 -13.12 -9.51 -11.21
CA GLY A 77 -13.35 -9.14 -9.81
C GLY A 77 -12.10 -8.57 -9.14
N VAL A 78 -10.94 -9.20 -9.35
CA VAL A 78 -9.65 -8.67 -8.89
C VAL A 78 -9.35 -7.33 -9.56
N ALA A 79 -9.49 -7.25 -10.89
CA ALA A 79 -9.28 -6.01 -11.64
C ALA A 79 -10.21 -4.88 -11.15
N LEU A 80 -11.46 -5.20 -10.83
CA LEU A 80 -12.42 -4.26 -10.28
C LEU A 80 -12.01 -3.77 -8.89
N GLY A 81 -11.39 -4.62 -8.07
CA GLY A 81 -10.82 -4.22 -6.79
C GLY A 81 -9.69 -3.20 -6.95
N PHE A 82 -8.77 -3.42 -7.90
CA PHE A 82 -7.75 -2.42 -8.25
C PHE A 82 -8.38 -1.12 -8.77
N ALA A 83 -9.35 -1.23 -9.69
CA ALA A 83 -10.07 -0.06 -10.20
C ALA A 83 -10.77 0.71 -9.07
N THR A 84 -11.33 0.01 -8.08
CA THR A 84 -11.96 0.62 -6.90
C THR A 84 -10.92 1.40 -6.08
N GLY A 85 -9.72 0.86 -5.89
CA GLY A 85 -8.60 1.57 -5.26
C GLY A 85 -8.19 2.83 -6.02
N VAL A 86 -8.13 2.78 -7.36
CA VAL A 86 -7.82 3.95 -8.20
C VAL A 86 -8.92 5.00 -8.09
N VAL A 87 -10.18 4.62 -8.26
CA VAL A 87 -11.34 5.52 -8.12
C VAL A 87 -11.34 6.16 -6.73
N PHE A 88 -11.02 5.39 -5.69
CA PHE A 88 -10.90 5.91 -4.34
C PHE A 88 -9.82 6.99 -4.21
N VAL A 89 -8.62 6.77 -4.76
CA VAL A 89 -7.55 7.79 -4.75
C VAL A 89 -7.98 9.08 -5.45
N ILE A 90 -8.68 8.98 -6.58
CA ILE A 90 -9.22 10.17 -7.27
C ILE A 90 -10.33 10.84 -6.44
N GLY A 91 -11.20 10.05 -5.82
CA GLY A 91 -12.22 10.54 -4.89
C GLY A 91 -11.63 11.23 -3.67
N HIS A 92 -10.46 10.77 -3.21
CA HIS A 92 -9.71 11.36 -2.11
C HIS A 92 -9.21 12.77 -2.44
N ASP A 93 -8.67 12.99 -3.65
CA ASP A 93 -8.31 14.34 -4.12
C ASP A 93 -9.54 15.25 -4.25
N CYS A 94 -10.66 14.68 -4.71
CA CYS A 94 -11.94 15.38 -4.69
C CYS A 94 -12.34 15.77 -3.25
N ALA A 95 -12.16 14.88 -2.28
CA ALA A 95 -12.47 15.16 -0.87
C ALA A 95 -11.55 16.24 -0.27
N HIS A 96 -10.33 16.42 -0.80
CA HIS A 96 -9.45 17.55 -0.47
C HIS A 96 -9.82 18.85 -1.17
N ARG A 97 -10.77 18.79 -2.12
CA ARG A 97 -11.19 19.90 -2.98
C ARG A 97 -10.06 20.36 -3.91
N SER A 98 -9.14 19.48 -4.28
CA SER A 98 -7.98 19.81 -5.11
C SER A 98 -8.23 19.62 -6.60
N LEU A 99 -9.07 18.65 -6.99
CA LEU A 99 -9.10 18.17 -8.38
C LEU A 99 -9.64 19.19 -9.40
N VAL A 100 -10.73 19.89 -9.06
CA VAL A 100 -11.35 20.95 -9.88
C VAL A 100 -11.50 22.28 -9.13
N PRO A 101 -11.71 23.43 -9.80
CA PRO A 101 -11.86 24.74 -9.12
C PRO A 101 -13.03 24.82 -8.12
N SER A 102 -14.14 24.10 -8.36
CA SER A 102 -15.35 24.21 -7.52
C SER A 102 -15.35 23.21 -6.36
N ALA A 103 -15.37 23.73 -5.12
CA ALA A 103 -15.47 22.90 -3.91
C ALA A 103 -16.76 22.06 -3.87
N ARG A 104 -17.87 22.59 -4.39
CA ARG A 104 -19.15 21.87 -4.46
C ARG A 104 -19.07 20.69 -5.41
N ILE A 105 -18.48 20.88 -6.60
CA ILE A 105 -18.36 19.80 -7.57
C ILE A 105 -17.38 18.74 -7.08
N ASN A 106 -16.26 19.14 -6.48
CA ASN A 106 -15.37 18.20 -5.79
C ASN A 106 -16.10 17.35 -4.74
N ARG A 107 -16.97 17.94 -3.91
CA ARG A 107 -17.75 17.16 -2.92
C ARG A 107 -18.64 16.12 -3.59
N ILE A 108 -19.34 16.47 -4.66
CA ILE A 108 -20.20 15.54 -5.41
C ILE A 108 -19.36 14.42 -6.06
N MET A 109 -18.24 14.79 -6.69
CA MET A 109 -17.32 13.83 -7.31
C MET A 109 -16.72 12.86 -6.28
N ALA A 110 -16.39 13.34 -5.08
CA ALA A 110 -15.93 12.50 -3.98
C ALA A 110 -17.03 11.52 -3.51
N GLN A 111 -18.27 11.98 -3.37
CA GLN A 111 -19.40 11.13 -2.97
C GLN A 111 -19.59 9.98 -3.95
N VAL A 112 -19.57 10.25 -5.25
CA VAL A 112 -19.71 9.22 -6.29
C VAL A 112 -18.50 8.30 -6.32
N ALA A 113 -17.27 8.83 -6.26
CA ALA A 113 -16.05 8.04 -6.31
C ALA A 113 -15.85 7.15 -5.06
N PHE A 114 -16.41 7.51 -3.92
CA PHE A 114 -16.33 6.67 -2.71
C PHE A 114 -17.42 5.60 -2.62
N MET A 115 -18.43 5.62 -3.49
CA MET A 115 -19.48 4.60 -3.49
C MET A 115 -18.93 3.19 -3.73
N PRO A 116 -18.05 2.92 -4.72
CA PRO A 116 -17.48 1.58 -4.92
C PRO A 116 -16.68 1.03 -3.72
N SER A 117 -15.97 1.89 -2.98
CA SER A 117 -15.21 1.51 -1.79
C SER A 117 -16.05 1.53 -0.50
N LEU A 118 -17.35 1.82 -0.62
CA LEU A 118 -18.29 1.96 0.48
C LEU A 118 -17.79 2.92 1.57
N HIS A 119 -17.26 4.07 1.17
CA HIS A 119 -16.76 5.10 2.09
C HIS A 119 -17.73 6.29 2.18
N PRO A 120 -18.26 6.60 3.37
CA PRO A 120 -18.94 7.87 3.57
C PRO A 120 -17.93 9.02 3.51
N VAL A 121 -18.17 10.03 2.66
CA VAL A 121 -17.26 11.18 2.54
C VAL A 121 -17.12 11.93 3.87
N CYS A 122 -18.20 12.02 4.65
CA CYS A 122 -18.18 12.69 5.95
C CYS A 122 -17.16 12.10 6.92
N THR A 123 -17.07 10.77 7.05
CA THR A 123 -16.12 10.11 7.96
C THR A 123 -14.70 10.23 7.44
N TRP A 124 -14.52 10.13 6.11
CA TRP A 124 -13.24 10.39 5.47
C TRP A 124 -12.73 11.82 5.71
N GLU A 125 -13.57 12.84 5.56
CA GLU A 125 -13.16 14.24 5.76
C GLU A 125 -12.65 14.51 7.18
N THR A 126 -13.19 13.86 8.21
CA THR A 126 -12.62 14.07 9.55
C THR A 126 -11.46 13.15 9.83
N GLY A 127 -11.58 11.84 9.55
CA GLY A 127 -10.51 10.89 9.81
C GLY A 127 -9.25 11.22 9.01
N HIS A 128 -9.42 11.48 7.72
CA HIS A 128 -8.32 11.81 6.82
C HIS A 128 -7.99 13.30 6.83
N ASN A 129 -8.95 14.18 6.51
CA ASN A 129 -8.60 15.59 6.25
C ASN A 129 -8.31 16.38 7.53
N LYS A 130 -9.01 16.11 8.64
CA LYS A 130 -8.81 16.86 9.90
C LYS A 130 -7.80 16.20 10.83
N LEU A 131 -7.92 14.88 11.00
CA LEU A 131 -7.11 14.14 11.95
C LEU A 131 -5.77 13.73 11.32
N HIS A 132 -5.78 12.88 10.31
CA HIS A 132 -4.57 12.37 9.68
C HIS A 132 -3.69 13.48 9.06
N HIS A 133 -4.23 14.35 8.19
CA HIS A 133 -3.46 15.49 7.64
C HIS A 133 -3.19 16.60 8.65
N GLY A 134 -3.99 16.71 9.72
CA GLY A 134 -3.79 17.72 10.75
C GLY A 134 -2.69 17.35 11.74
N TRP A 135 -2.52 16.05 11.99
CA TRP A 135 -1.76 15.50 13.12
C TRP A 135 -0.99 14.24 12.74
N THR A 136 -0.47 14.16 11.51
CA THR A 136 0.24 12.99 10.98
C THR A 136 1.31 12.49 11.97
N CYS A 137 1.31 11.18 12.23
CA CYS A 137 2.20 10.50 13.17
C CYS A 137 2.09 10.97 14.64
N LEU A 138 0.95 11.56 15.06
CA LEU A 138 0.66 11.87 16.46
C LEU A 138 -0.34 10.85 17.04
N LEU A 139 0.08 10.10 18.06
CA LEU A 139 -0.72 9.09 18.73
C LEU A 139 -2.01 9.69 19.31
N GLY A 140 -3.12 8.98 19.14
CA GLY A 140 -4.45 9.42 19.62
C GLY A 140 -5.11 10.51 18.77
N LYS A 141 -4.46 10.95 17.68
CA LYS A 141 -5.04 11.82 16.66
C LYS A 141 -5.03 11.14 15.29
N ASP A 142 -3.86 10.69 14.85
CA ASP A 142 -3.71 9.97 13.58
C ASP A 142 -4.06 8.50 13.75
N GLU A 143 -5.17 8.08 13.14
CA GLU A 143 -5.69 6.71 13.20
C GLU A 143 -5.18 5.82 12.05
N GLY A 144 -4.27 6.31 11.19
CA GLY A 144 -3.81 5.59 10.01
C GLY A 144 -3.17 4.23 10.31
N TYR A 145 -2.00 4.23 10.97
CA TYR A 145 -1.29 3.02 11.43
C TYR A 145 -0.54 3.27 12.75
N PRO A 146 -1.21 3.75 13.82
CA PRO A 146 -0.55 4.05 15.08
C PRO A 146 0.15 2.80 15.65
N PRO A 147 1.47 2.85 15.91
CA PRO A 147 2.19 1.74 16.50
C PRO A 147 1.97 1.68 18.01
N LEU A 148 1.92 0.47 18.55
CA LEU A 148 1.99 0.26 20.00
C LEU A 148 3.43 0.50 20.48
N SER A 149 3.57 0.95 21.72
CA SER A 149 4.86 0.88 22.43
C SER A 149 5.21 -0.56 22.82
N PRO A 150 6.50 -0.85 23.08
CA PRO A 150 6.90 -2.17 23.57
C PRO A 150 6.13 -2.62 24.81
N GLN A 151 5.95 -1.71 25.78
CA GLN A 151 5.22 -1.96 27.02
C GLN A 151 3.73 -2.19 26.77
N GLU A 152 3.12 -1.38 25.90
CA GLU A 152 1.71 -1.54 25.50
C GLU A 152 1.48 -2.91 24.83
N PHE A 153 2.36 -3.31 23.92
CA PHE A 153 2.28 -4.62 23.26
C PHE A 153 2.48 -5.78 24.25
N ALA A 154 3.49 -5.69 25.13
CA ALA A 154 3.77 -6.73 26.13
C ALA A 154 2.61 -6.91 27.13
N ALA A 155 1.89 -5.83 27.45
CA ALA A 155 0.73 -5.86 28.35
C ALA A 155 -0.54 -6.46 27.71
N LEU A 156 -0.57 -6.68 26.39
CA LEU A 156 -1.74 -7.27 25.72
C LEU A 156 -1.90 -8.77 26.05
N PRO A 157 -3.15 -9.29 26.09
CA PRO A 157 -3.38 -10.72 26.18
C PRO A 157 -2.83 -11.45 24.93
N PRO A 158 -2.44 -12.74 25.02
CA PRO A 158 -1.76 -13.46 23.95
C PRO A 158 -2.45 -13.42 22.58
N TRP A 159 -3.79 -13.52 22.55
CA TRP A 159 -4.55 -13.48 21.31
C TRP A 159 -4.49 -12.10 20.62
N ARG A 160 -4.41 -11.01 21.39
CA ARG A 160 -4.20 -9.65 20.84
C ARG A 160 -2.78 -9.46 20.36
N GLN A 161 -1.79 -10.00 21.08
CA GLN A 161 -0.41 -10.01 20.58
C GLN A 161 -0.31 -10.76 19.23
N ALA A 162 -0.98 -11.91 19.11
CA ALA A 162 -1.05 -12.66 17.85
C ALA A 162 -1.76 -11.85 16.74
N LEU A 163 -2.85 -11.16 17.06
CA LEU A 163 -3.54 -10.26 16.11
C LEU A 163 -2.63 -9.13 15.62
N HIS A 164 -1.92 -8.45 16.52
CA HIS A 164 -0.98 -7.38 16.14
C HIS A 164 0.21 -7.90 15.33
N ARG A 165 0.71 -9.10 15.63
CA ARG A 165 1.70 -9.79 14.80
C ARG A 165 1.14 -10.08 13.40
N PHE A 166 -0.10 -10.53 13.32
CA PHE A 166 -0.78 -10.73 12.03
C PHE A 166 -0.95 -9.41 11.27
N TYR A 167 -1.41 -8.34 11.92
CA TYR A 167 -1.56 -7.00 11.31
C TYR A 167 -0.25 -6.47 10.71
N ARG A 168 0.91 -6.83 11.29
CA ARG A 168 2.25 -6.54 10.76
C ARG A 168 2.81 -7.69 9.92
N SER A 169 1.97 -8.30 9.09
CA SER A 169 2.34 -9.28 8.06
C SER A 169 1.74 -8.89 6.71
N PRO A 170 2.27 -9.37 5.57
CA PRO A 170 1.74 -9.02 4.25
C PRO A 170 0.22 -9.25 4.11
N ALA A 171 -0.31 -10.34 4.67
CA ALA A 171 -1.73 -10.64 4.63
C ALA A 171 -2.54 -9.80 5.64
N GLY A 172 -1.99 -9.54 6.81
CA GLY A 172 -2.73 -8.81 7.85
C GLY A 172 -2.76 -7.30 7.66
N LEU A 173 -1.90 -6.72 6.81
CA LEU A 173 -2.02 -5.30 6.44
C LEU A 173 -3.40 -4.98 5.86
N GLY A 174 -3.85 -5.79 4.89
CA GLY A 174 -5.17 -5.66 4.28
C GLY A 174 -6.30 -5.88 5.28
N PHE A 175 -6.14 -6.86 6.17
CA PHE A 175 -7.12 -7.15 7.21
C PHE A 175 -7.21 -6.00 8.24
N TYR A 176 -6.09 -5.39 8.63
CA TYR A 176 -6.08 -4.20 9.48
C TYR A 176 -6.86 -3.06 8.85
N TYR A 177 -6.61 -2.75 7.57
CA TYR A 177 -7.36 -1.70 6.90
C TYR A 177 -8.85 -2.01 6.87
N LEU A 178 -9.24 -3.24 6.54
CA LEU A 178 -10.65 -3.66 6.51
C LEU A 178 -11.35 -3.51 7.88
N VAL A 179 -10.72 -3.98 8.96
CA VAL A 179 -11.34 -4.04 10.29
C VAL A 179 -11.17 -2.73 11.06
N ASP A 180 -9.94 -2.24 11.18
CA ASP A 180 -9.63 -1.10 12.04
C ASP A 180 -9.85 0.24 11.34
N ILE A 181 -9.61 0.33 10.03
CA ILE A 181 -9.81 1.58 9.29
C ILE A 181 -11.23 1.63 8.73
N TRP A 182 -11.58 0.76 7.78
CA TRP A 182 -12.88 0.81 7.12
C TRP A 182 -14.03 0.56 8.10
N TRP A 183 -14.05 -0.58 8.78
CA TRP A 183 -15.20 -0.91 9.64
C TRP A 183 -15.26 -0.03 10.90
N ARG A 184 -14.20 -0.03 11.72
CA ARG A 184 -14.20 0.68 13.01
C ARG A 184 -14.21 2.20 12.86
N CYS A 185 -13.40 2.77 11.98
CA CYS A 185 -13.29 4.23 11.82
C CYS A 185 -14.26 4.79 10.78
N GLN A 186 -14.39 4.20 9.60
CA GLN A 186 -15.19 4.79 8.51
C GLN A 186 -16.68 4.47 8.62
N ILE A 187 -17.05 3.25 9.04
CA ILE A 187 -18.45 2.84 9.14
C ILE A 187 -19.01 3.11 10.54
N LEU A 188 -18.39 2.54 11.58
CA LEU A 188 -18.91 2.67 12.94
C LEU A 188 -18.55 4.00 13.63
N ALA A 189 -17.61 4.77 13.07
CA ALA A 189 -17.22 6.08 13.57
C ALA A 189 -16.86 6.06 15.07
N LEU A 190 -16.19 5.00 15.52
CA LEU A 190 -16.03 4.69 16.95
C LEU A 190 -14.99 5.52 17.71
N PRO A 191 -13.88 6.01 17.14
CA PRO A 191 -12.98 6.87 17.90
C PRO A 191 -13.70 8.16 18.33
N ALA A 192 -13.40 8.72 19.50
CA ALA A 192 -14.14 9.87 20.04
C ALA A 192 -14.14 11.10 19.11
N GLY A 193 -13.07 11.28 18.32
CA GLY A 193 -12.97 12.32 17.28
C GLY A 193 -13.87 12.09 16.06
N PHE A 194 -14.50 10.91 15.95
CA PHE A 194 -15.44 10.51 14.90
C PHE A 194 -16.92 10.70 15.30
N ARG A 195 -17.23 11.44 16.38
CA ARG A 195 -18.60 11.59 16.91
C ARG A 195 -19.38 12.85 16.46
N ASP A 196 -18.71 13.85 15.89
CA ASP A 196 -19.30 15.12 15.41
C ASP A 196 -20.20 15.04 14.15
N PHE A 197 -20.57 13.85 13.68
CA PHE A 197 -21.01 13.57 12.29
C PHE A 197 -22.50 13.26 12.17
N ARG A 198 -23.25 13.25 13.27
CA ARG A 198 -24.72 13.14 13.26
C ARG A 198 -25.41 14.45 12.79
N ARG A 199 -24.81 15.13 11.81
CA ARG A 199 -25.42 16.21 11.02
C ARG A 199 -26.12 15.61 9.81
N ARG A 200 -27.11 16.29 9.25
CA ARG A 200 -27.92 15.84 8.09
C ARG A 200 -27.07 15.31 6.93
N ASP A 201 -25.94 15.97 6.64
CA ASP A 201 -25.04 15.60 5.53
C ASP A 201 -24.38 14.22 5.75
N GLY A 202 -24.15 13.82 7.01
CA GLY A 202 -23.63 12.50 7.33
C GLY A 202 -24.59 11.39 6.89
N TRP A 203 -25.88 11.53 7.23
CA TRP A 203 -26.90 10.55 6.82
C TRP A 203 -27.05 10.44 5.30
N ILE A 204 -26.85 11.53 4.56
CA ILE A 204 -26.83 11.50 3.10
C ILE A 204 -25.65 10.64 2.62
N ASP A 205 -24.44 10.87 3.12
CA ASP A 205 -23.26 10.11 2.70
C ASP A 205 -23.38 8.61 3.01
N TYR A 206 -23.88 8.24 4.21
CA TYR A 206 -24.17 6.84 4.55
C TYR A 206 -25.29 6.25 3.69
N GLY A 207 -26.35 7.02 3.43
CA GLY A 207 -27.46 6.60 2.57
C GLY A 207 -27.02 6.36 1.12
N LEU A 208 -26.12 7.19 0.59
CA LEU A 208 -25.53 7.03 -0.74
C LEU A 208 -24.70 5.75 -0.83
N VAL A 209 -23.85 5.48 0.16
CA VAL A 209 -23.05 4.24 0.23
C VAL A 209 -23.95 3.00 0.34
N GLY A 210 -24.92 3.01 1.26
CA GLY A 210 -25.86 1.90 1.43
C GLY A 210 -26.75 1.67 0.20
N GLY A 211 -27.22 2.75 -0.41
CA GLY A 211 -27.99 2.72 -1.66
C GLY A 211 -27.18 2.17 -2.83
N CYS A 212 -25.90 2.53 -2.93
CA CYS A 212 -25.01 1.97 -3.95
C CYS A 212 -24.80 0.46 -3.75
N LEU A 213 -24.54 0.00 -2.53
CA LEU A 213 -24.40 -1.43 -2.25
C LEU A 213 -25.68 -2.19 -2.61
N LEU A 214 -26.85 -1.66 -2.23
CA LEU A 214 -28.13 -2.25 -2.58
C LEU A 214 -28.33 -2.30 -4.12
N ALA A 215 -28.00 -1.23 -4.83
CA ALA A 215 -28.08 -1.18 -6.28
C ALA A 215 -27.16 -2.23 -6.93
N GLN A 216 -25.92 -2.36 -6.45
CA GLN A 216 -24.99 -3.39 -6.92
C GLN A 216 -25.55 -4.81 -6.70
N LEU A 217 -26.10 -5.09 -5.51
CA LEU A 217 -26.73 -6.39 -5.21
C LEU A 217 -27.93 -6.68 -6.12
N VAL A 218 -28.78 -5.68 -6.36
CA VAL A 218 -29.94 -5.82 -7.26
C VAL A 218 -29.49 -6.09 -8.70
N VAL A 219 -28.49 -5.37 -9.20
CA VAL A 219 -27.96 -5.58 -10.54
C VAL A 219 -27.27 -6.95 -10.65
N ALA A 220 -26.43 -7.31 -9.68
CA ALA A 220 -25.70 -8.58 -9.66
C ALA A 220 -26.65 -9.80 -9.65
N THR A 221 -27.76 -9.72 -8.93
CA THR A 221 -28.77 -10.79 -8.88
C THR A 221 -29.64 -10.87 -10.13
N ARG A 222 -29.76 -9.77 -10.91
CA ARG A 222 -30.60 -9.69 -12.12
C ARG A 222 -29.86 -9.79 -13.45
N ALA A 223 -28.53 -9.73 -13.47
CA ALA A 223 -27.74 -9.74 -14.71
C ALA A 223 -27.93 -11.00 -15.58
N GLY A 224 -28.55 -12.07 -15.06
CA GLY A 224 -28.88 -13.30 -15.78
C GLY A 224 -27.67 -14.22 -16.03
N MET A 225 -26.51 -13.65 -16.35
CA MET A 225 -25.25 -14.35 -16.62
C MET A 225 -24.40 -14.56 -15.36
N GLY A 226 -23.64 -15.66 -15.33
CA GLY A 226 -22.72 -16.06 -14.27
C GLY A 226 -23.35 -16.55 -12.97
N GLY A 227 -24.67 -16.41 -12.80
CA GLY A 227 -25.39 -16.79 -11.58
C GLY A 227 -25.30 -15.74 -10.47
N ALA A 228 -26.44 -15.50 -9.80
CA ALA A 228 -26.58 -14.44 -8.79
C ALA A 228 -25.54 -14.54 -7.66
N LEU A 229 -25.30 -15.75 -7.14
CA LEU A 229 -24.33 -15.96 -6.06
C LEU A 229 -22.90 -15.61 -6.51
N ALA A 230 -22.47 -16.08 -7.69
CA ALA A 230 -21.13 -15.79 -8.19
C ALA A 230 -20.94 -14.30 -8.49
N ASN A 231 -21.98 -13.61 -9.00
CA ASN A 231 -21.93 -12.17 -9.20
C ASN A 231 -21.74 -11.42 -7.87
N CYS A 232 -22.49 -11.77 -6.83
CA CYS A 232 -22.33 -11.16 -5.51
C CYS A 232 -20.94 -11.43 -4.91
N LEU A 233 -20.45 -12.68 -5.01
CA LEU A 233 -19.16 -13.04 -4.43
C LEU A 233 -17.98 -12.43 -5.21
N LEU A 234 -17.99 -12.52 -6.54
CA LEU A 234 -16.84 -12.17 -7.37
C LEU A 234 -16.86 -10.74 -7.90
N MET A 235 -18.02 -10.09 -8.00
CA MET A 235 -18.13 -8.72 -8.51
C MET A 235 -18.50 -7.70 -7.44
N ILE A 236 -18.75 -8.13 -6.19
CA ILE A 236 -18.98 -7.22 -5.05
C ILE A 236 -18.03 -7.56 -3.91
N ALA A 237 -18.12 -8.77 -3.32
CA ALA A 237 -17.34 -9.11 -2.13
C ALA A 237 -15.83 -9.20 -2.40
N LEU A 238 -15.41 -9.87 -3.48
CA LEU A 238 -14.00 -9.99 -3.84
C LEU A 238 -13.35 -8.62 -4.16
N PRO A 239 -13.90 -7.77 -5.05
CA PRO A 239 -13.39 -6.43 -5.29
C PRO A 239 -13.29 -5.60 -4.01
N PHE A 240 -14.30 -5.73 -3.13
CA PHE A 240 -14.33 -5.06 -1.84
C PHE A 240 -13.12 -5.46 -0.97
N VAL A 241 -12.81 -6.75 -0.86
CA VAL A 241 -11.61 -7.21 -0.15
C VAL A 241 -10.34 -6.73 -0.85
N VAL A 242 -10.24 -6.88 -2.17
CA VAL A 242 -9.03 -6.52 -2.93
C VAL A 242 -8.68 -5.03 -2.76
N TRP A 243 -9.65 -4.12 -2.86
CA TRP A 243 -9.33 -2.69 -2.73
C TRP A 243 -8.86 -2.34 -1.31
N ASN A 244 -9.40 -2.98 -0.26
CA ASN A 244 -8.92 -2.79 1.12
C ASN A 244 -7.43 -3.18 1.24
N PHE A 245 -7.01 -4.27 0.57
CA PHE A 245 -5.61 -4.67 0.51
C PHE A 245 -4.74 -3.68 -0.27
N VAL A 246 -5.25 -3.13 -1.38
CA VAL A 246 -4.56 -2.09 -2.14
C VAL A 246 -4.37 -0.84 -1.28
N MET A 247 -5.41 -0.38 -0.57
CA MET A 247 -5.32 0.79 0.31
C MET A 247 -4.46 0.57 1.54
N ALA A 248 -4.48 -0.62 2.12
CA ALA A 248 -3.53 -1.00 3.16
C ALA A 248 -2.08 -0.86 2.70
N PHE A 249 -1.77 -1.38 1.50
CA PHE A 249 -0.43 -1.29 0.93
C PHE A 249 0.01 0.15 0.66
N VAL A 250 -0.89 0.98 0.13
CA VAL A 250 -0.63 2.41 -0.13
C VAL A 250 -0.36 3.14 1.19
N THR A 251 -1.31 3.09 2.12
CA THR A 251 -1.24 3.85 3.38
C THR A 251 -0.14 3.36 4.32
N PHE A 252 0.17 2.06 4.33
CA PHE A 252 1.29 1.53 5.11
C PHE A 252 2.62 2.14 4.65
N GLN A 253 2.90 2.13 3.35
CA GLN A 253 4.16 2.66 2.82
C GLN A 253 4.29 4.18 2.98
N HIS A 254 3.18 4.90 2.99
CA HIS A 254 3.17 6.35 3.17
C HIS A 254 3.66 6.83 4.54
N HIS A 255 3.45 6.03 5.60
CA HIS A 255 3.68 6.45 7.00
C HIS A 255 4.45 5.43 7.83
N THR A 256 4.96 4.37 7.20
CA THR A 256 5.76 3.35 7.89
C THR A 256 7.09 3.19 7.17
N HIS A 257 8.14 3.63 7.84
CA HIS A 257 9.53 3.46 7.42
C HIS A 257 10.41 3.60 8.67
N PRO A 258 11.58 2.94 8.77
CA PRO A 258 12.50 3.13 9.88
C PRO A 258 12.89 4.60 10.15
N GLY A 259 12.85 5.43 9.12
CA GLY A 259 13.09 6.88 9.20
C GLY A 259 11.90 7.73 9.67
N VAL A 260 10.69 7.17 9.75
CA VAL A 260 9.47 7.89 10.18
C VAL A 260 9.29 7.76 11.68
N VAL A 261 9.10 8.90 12.35
CA VAL A 261 8.96 8.99 13.81
C VAL A 261 7.51 9.23 14.20
N TRP A 262 7.03 8.46 15.18
CA TRP A 262 5.74 8.70 15.84
C TRP A 262 5.92 9.47 17.15
N TYR A 263 4.96 10.35 17.44
CA TYR A 263 4.96 11.22 18.60
C TYR A 263 3.81 10.84 19.54
N ARG A 264 4.11 10.80 20.84
CA ARG A 264 3.09 10.66 21.89
C ARG A 264 2.74 12.01 22.50
N ASP A 265 3.73 12.89 22.68
CA ASP A 265 3.53 14.25 23.19
C ASP A 265 3.42 15.25 22.03
N GLN A 266 2.32 16.01 22.00
CA GLN A 266 2.09 17.05 21.01
C GLN A 266 3.15 18.17 21.06
N ARG A 267 3.79 18.41 22.22
CA ARG A 267 4.86 19.41 22.38
C ARG A 267 6.11 19.08 21.57
N GLU A 268 6.35 17.81 21.28
CA GLU A 268 7.44 17.34 20.43
C GLU A 268 7.04 17.32 18.94
N TRP A 269 5.75 17.45 18.66
CA TRP A 269 5.21 17.43 17.32
C TRP A 269 5.09 18.86 16.76
N ASN A 270 5.40 19.01 15.47
CA ASN A 270 5.06 20.21 14.72
C ASN A 270 4.80 19.84 13.26
N PHE A 271 4.29 20.80 12.48
CA PHE A 271 3.96 20.59 11.07
C PHE A 271 5.11 19.99 10.25
N PHE A 272 6.34 20.51 10.41
CA PHE A 272 7.49 20.02 9.65
C PHE A 272 7.80 18.55 10.00
N ARG A 273 7.83 18.23 11.30
CA ARG A 273 8.07 16.86 11.78
C ARG A 273 6.98 15.88 11.32
N GLY A 274 5.71 16.28 11.40
CA GLY A 274 4.59 15.41 11.01
C GLY A 274 4.43 15.28 9.49
N GLN A 275 4.47 16.38 8.74
CA GLN A 275 4.14 16.36 7.30
C GLN A 275 5.35 16.09 6.41
N VAL A 276 6.54 16.62 6.75
CA VAL A 276 7.76 16.45 5.92
C VAL A 276 8.51 15.19 6.31
N ARG A 277 8.82 15.03 7.61
CA ARG A 277 9.58 13.85 8.11
C ARG A 277 8.71 12.64 8.44
N GLY A 278 7.41 12.84 8.64
CA GLY A 278 6.45 11.79 9.01
C GLY A 278 5.79 11.09 7.82
N THR A 279 6.26 11.37 6.60
CA THR A 279 5.72 10.83 5.36
C THR A 279 6.83 10.31 4.47
N VAL A 280 6.48 9.37 3.60
CA VAL A 280 7.44 8.71 2.70
C VAL A 280 7.03 8.95 1.26
N HIS A 281 7.94 9.50 0.46
CA HIS A 281 7.84 9.47 -0.99
C HIS A 281 8.30 8.10 -1.51
N VAL A 282 7.40 7.36 -2.15
CA VAL A 282 7.73 6.05 -2.74
C VAL A 282 7.95 6.19 -4.24
N GLN A 283 9.18 5.99 -4.69
CA GLN A 283 9.55 6.02 -6.09
C GLN A 283 9.12 4.75 -6.82
N MET A 284 8.45 4.90 -7.96
CA MET A 284 7.98 3.82 -8.81
C MET A 284 8.01 4.21 -10.30
N PRO A 285 7.83 3.25 -11.22
CA PRO A 285 7.76 3.55 -12.65
C PRO A 285 6.62 4.54 -12.93
N VAL A 286 6.85 5.44 -13.88
CA VAL A 286 5.92 6.53 -14.21
C VAL A 286 4.51 6.03 -14.53
N TRP A 287 4.39 4.91 -15.24
CA TRP A 287 3.08 4.33 -15.58
C TRP A 287 2.31 3.90 -14.33
N LEU A 288 2.99 3.36 -13.32
CA LEU A 288 2.38 2.90 -12.08
C LEU A 288 2.03 4.08 -11.17
N ASP A 289 2.91 5.08 -11.12
CA ASP A 289 2.65 6.35 -10.42
C ASP A 289 1.40 7.04 -10.96
N VAL A 290 1.22 7.06 -12.29
CA VAL A 290 0.01 7.59 -12.94
C VAL A 290 -1.23 6.77 -12.60
N VAL A 291 -1.16 5.43 -12.62
CA VAL A 291 -2.28 4.56 -12.25
C VAL A 291 -2.73 4.79 -10.81
N PHE A 292 -1.79 4.98 -9.88
CA PHE A 292 -2.08 5.33 -8.49
C PHE A 292 -2.40 6.81 -8.27
N GLY A 293 -2.71 7.57 -9.33
CA GLY A 293 -3.08 8.98 -9.19
C GLY A 293 -2.00 9.83 -8.54
N ARG A 294 -0.72 9.44 -8.68
CA ARG A 294 0.46 10.10 -8.11
C ARG A 294 0.43 10.25 -6.59
N ILE A 295 -0.36 9.43 -5.90
CA ILE A 295 -0.53 9.52 -4.44
C ILE A 295 0.77 9.28 -3.67
N PHE A 296 1.72 8.54 -4.28
CA PHE A 296 3.02 8.26 -3.67
C PHE A 296 4.00 9.44 -3.70
N GLN A 297 3.63 10.56 -4.35
CA GLN A 297 4.22 11.89 -4.13
C GLN A 297 3.73 12.47 -2.78
N HIS A 298 3.87 11.66 -1.74
CA HIS A 298 3.02 11.75 -0.56
C HIS A 298 3.45 12.85 0.40
N THR A 299 4.75 13.17 0.42
CA THR A 299 5.26 14.29 1.21
C THR A 299 4.70 15.61 0.71
N ALA A 300 4.71 15.85 -0.60
CA ALA A 300 4.05 17.01 -1.20
C ALA A 300 2.55 17.04 -0.90
N HIS A 301 1.90 15.88 -1.05
CA HIS A 301 0.48 15.73 -0.72
C HIS A 301 0.16 16.11 0.74
N HIS A 302 1.01 15.75 1.70
CA HIS A 302 0.82 16.09 3.11
C HIS A 302 1.14 17.55 3.44
N VAL A 303 2.19 18.10 2.83
CA VAL A 303 2.55 19.52 2.99
C VAL A 303 1.41 20.42 2.50
N ASP A 304 0.80 20.07 1.36
CA ASP A 304 -0.32 20.81 0.80
C ASP A 304 -1.25 19.92 -0.05
N LYS A 305 -2.22 19.29 0.62
CA LYS A 305 -3.24 18.44 -0.01
C LYS A 305 -4.18 19.16 -0.98
N THR A 306 -4.08 20.49 -1.10
CA THR A 306 -4.88 21.25 -2.07
C THR A 306 -4.26 21.24 -3.46
N ILE A 307 -3.02 20.76 -3.58
CA ILE A 307 -2.35 20.47 -4.85
C ILE A 307 -3.03 19.28 -5.52
N PRO A 308 -3.55 19.42 -6.75
CA PRO A 308 -4.13 18.31 -7.48
C PRO A 308 -3.06 17.31 -7.92
N LEU A 309 -3.44 16.04 -8.07
CA LEU A 309 -2.56 14.96 -8.54
C LEU A 309 -1.68 15.31 -9.76
N TYR A 310 -2.16 16.10 -10.71
CA TYR A 310 -1.41 16.43 -11.92
C TYR A 310 -0.22 17.38 -11.69
N HIS A 311 -0.12 18.02 -10.52
CA HIS A 311 1.01 18.86 -10.11
C HIS A 311 1.86 18.28 -8.97
N LEU A 312 1.47 17.12 -8.40
CA LEU A 312 2.16 16.54 -7.25
C LEU A 312 3.65 16.21 -7.52
N VAL A 313 4.00 15.78 -8.73
CA VAL A 313 5.40 15.46 -9.08
C VAL A 313 6.29 16.71 -9.02
N GLU A 314 5.79 17.85 -9.51
CA GLU A 314 6.52 19.12 -9.49
C GLU A 314 6.69 19.62 -8.06
N ALA A 315 5.62 19.53 -7.25
CA ALA A 315 5.66 19.89 -5.85
C ALA A 315 6.58 18.99 -5.01
N GLN A 316 6.61 17.68 -5.28
CA GLN A 316 7.49 16.73 -4.58
C GLN A 316 8.95 17.04 -4.86
N ARG A 317 9.32 17.26 -6.13
CA ARG A 317 10.69 17.64 -6.50
C ARG A 317 11.15 18.90 -5.79
N ALA A 318 10.30 19.93 -5.77
CA ALA A 318 10.62 21.19 -5.09
C ALA A 318 10.87 21.00 -3.58
N LEU A 319 10.15 20.08 -2.93
CA LEU A 319 10.38 19.75 -1.52
C LEU A 319 11.64 18.92 -1.30
N GLU A 320 11.95 17.97 -2.17
CA GLU A 320 13.19 17.20 -2.12
C GLU A 320 14.42 18.09 -2.32
N ASP A 321 14.34 19.07 -3.22
CA ASP A 321 15.40 20.05 -3.45
C ASP A 321 15.58 20.97 -2.23
N ALA A 322 14.48 21.41 -1.60
CA ALA A 322 14.52 22.30 -0.44
C ALA A 322 14.94 21.58 0.86
N TYR A 323 14.57 20.31 1.01
CA TYR A 323 14.75 19.52 2.25
C TYR A 323 15.30 18.10 2.00
N PRO A 324 16.47 17.97 1.33
CA PRO A 324 16.98 16.66 0.87
C PRO A 324 17.31 15.68 1.99
N ARG A 325 17.52 16.16 3.22
CA ARG A 325 17.80 15.32 4.40
C ARG A 325 16.56 14.98 5.23
N ASP A 326 15.44 15.64 4.97
CA ASP A 326 14.23 15.52 5.77
C ASP A 326 13.11 14.74 5.07
N VAL A 327 13.04 14.82 3.73
CA VAL A 327 12.09 14.04 2.94
C VAL A 327 12.55 12.58 2.92
N CYS A 328 11.72 11.69 3.47
CA CYS A 328 12.00 10.26 3.44
C CYS A 328 11.64 9.71 2.06
N VAL A 329 12.62 9.15 1.34
CA VAL A 329 12.43 8.56 0.01
C VAL A 329 12.69 7.06 0.10
N ALA A 330 11.76 6.26 -0.43
CA ALA A 330 11.90 4.81 -0.54
C ALA A 330 11.62 4.37 -1.98
N LYS A 331 12.23 3.27 -2.43
CA LYS A 331 11.88 2.66 -3.72
C LYS A 331 10.86 1.56 -3.56
N LEU A 332 9.89 1.50 -4.47
CA LEU A 332 8.97 0.39 -4.55
C LEU A 332 9.72 -0.90 -4.93
N SER A 333 9.81 -1.84 -3.98
CA SER A 333 10.23 -3.21 -4.23
C SER A 333 9.67 -4.14 -3.16
N LEU A 334 9.50 -5.41 -3.50
CA LEU A 334 9.05 -6.41 -2.54
C LEU A 334 10.04 -6.57 -1.38
N SER A 335 11.35 -6.51 -1.65
CA SER A 335 12.38 -6.59 -0.62
C SER A 335 12.28 -5.43 0.37
N ASN A 336 12.11 -4.20 -0.12
CA ASN A 336 11.95 -3.02 0.74
C ASN A 336 10.67 -3.12 1.59
N LEU A 337 9.54 -3.50 0.98
CA LEU A 337 8.29 -3.69 1.71
C LEU A 337 8.45 -4.72 2.83
N LEU A 338 9.02 -5.89 2.53
CA LEU A 338 9.23 -6.94 3.53
C LEU A 338 10.24 -6.51 4.61
N SER A 339 11.26 -5.74 4.26
CA SER A 339 12.21 -5.16 5.21
C SER A 339 11.50 -4.20 6.18
N ILE A 340 10.70 -3.27 5.64
CA ILE A 340 9.91 -2.33 6.45
C ILE A 340 8.95 -3.07 7.36
N ILE A 341 8.21 -4.08 6.87
CA ILE A 341 7.29 -4.88 7.68
C ILE A 341 8.02 -5.58 8.84
N ARG A 342 9.25 -6.08 8.62
CA ARG A 342 10.05 -6.74 9.65
C ARG A 342 10.63 -5.76 10.67
N ALA A 343 11.07 -4.58 10.22
CA ALA A 343 11.69 -3.57 11.08
C ALA A 343 10.67 -2.77 11.88
N CYS A 344 9.52 -2.43 11.28
CA CYS A 344 8.52 -1.54 11.83
C CYS A 344 7.35 -2.31 12.42
N GLN A 345 7.52 -2.90 13.61
CA GLN A 345 6.48 -3.72 14.27
C GLN A 345 5.86 -3.00 15.47
N VAL A 346 6.68 -2.49 16.38
CA VAL A 346 6.31 -1.60 17.48
C VAL A 346 7.22 -0.37 17.47
N PHE A 347 6.86 0.68 18.21
CA PHE A 347 7.63 1.93 18.23
C PHE A 347 7.99 2.36 19.66
N ASP A 348 9.27 2.56 19.93
CA ASP A 348 9.74 3.14 21.18
C ASP A 348 9.62 4.66 21.10
N TYR A 349 8.66 5.21 21.86
CA TYR A 349 8.37 6.65 21.88
C TYR A 349 9.42 7.47 22.63
N GLU A 350 10.24 6.88 23.47
CA GLU A 350 11.32 7.58 24.19
C GLU A 350 12.58 7.59 23.31
N ALA A 351 12.96 6.43 22.77
CA ALA A 351 14.13 6.30 21.89
C ALA A 351 13.86 6.80 20.44
N LYS A 352 12.60 7.06 20.08
CA LYS A 352 12.16 7.50 18.75
C LYS A 352 12.56 6.54 17.63
N CYS A 353 12.49 5.23 17.88
CA CYS A 353 12.88 4.21 16.93
C CYS A 353 11.87 3.05 16.83
N TRP A 354 11.87 2.40 15.67
CA TRP A 354 11.11 1.18 15.45
C TRP A 354 11.83 -0.02 16.05
N MET A 355 11.04 -0.99 16.57
CA MET A 355 11.56 -2.25 17.09
C MET A 355 10.73 -3.44 16.60
N THR A 356 11.33 -4.62 16.70
CA THR A 356 10.63 -5.89 16.47
C THR A 356 9.80 -6.30 17.69
N PHE A 357 8.78 -7.13 17.49
CA PHE A 357 7.97 -7.68 18.58
C PHE A 357 8.79 -8.52 19.55
N ASP A 358 9.83 -9.22 19.08
CA ASP A 358 10.64 -10.08 19.93
C ASP A 358 11.60 -9.26 20.81
N ALA A 359 12.11 -8.14 20.29
CA ALA A 359 12.83 -7.16 21.11
C ALA A 359 11.90 -6.52 22.15
N ALA A 360 10.65 -6.24 21.78
CA ALA A 360 9.67 -5.61 22.66
C ALA A 360 9.33 -6.42 23.92
N ILE A 361 9.39 -7.75 23.83
CA ILE A 361 9.10 -8.67 24.93
C ILE A 361 10.37 -9.27 25.55
N GLY A 362 11.54 -8.69 25.27
CA GLY A 362 12.82 -9.08 25.85
C GLY A 362 13.35 -10.45 25.41
N ARG A 363 12.85 -11.02 24.30
CA ARG A 363 13.36 -12.28 23.74
C ARG A 363 14.70 -12.12 23.01
N VAL A 364 14.98 -10.91 22.53
CA VAL A 364 16.22 -10.54 21.85
C VAL A 364 16.63 -9.15 22.33
N SER A 365 17.92 -8.85 22.40
CA SER A 365 18.39 -7.49 22.67
C SER A 365 17.85 -6.50 21.63
N PRO A 366 17.50 -5.27 22.03
CA PRO A 366 17.12 -4.22 21.08
C PRO A 366 18.21 -4.07 20.03
N VAL A 367 17.89 -4.39 18.78
CA VAL A 367 18.74 -3.98 17.65
C VAL A 367 18.41 -2.51 17.43
N VAL A 368 19.18 -1.63 18.07
CA VAL A 368 19.28 -0.25 17.62
C VAL A 368 19.86 -0.33 16.21
N PRO A 369 19.18 0.17 15.16
CA PRO A 369 19.78 0.22 13.83
C PRO A 369 21.16 0.87 13.97
N ALA A 370 22.21 0.12 13.63
CA ALA A 370 23.57 0.62 13.67
C ALA A 370 23.72 1.68 12.58
N GLY A 371 23.54 2.94 12.98
CA GLY A 371 23.49 4.08 12.07
C GLY A 371 22.22 4.89 12.33
N GLY A 372 22.37 6.21 12.48
CA GLY A 372 21.23 7.12 12.53
C GLY A 372 20.27 6.91 11.36
N LEU A 373 19.08 7.51 11.46
CA LEU A 373 18.07 7.60 10.38
C LEU A 373 18.71 7.33 9.03
N PRO A 374 18.34 6.24 8.30
CA PRO A 374 18.90 6.00 6.98
C PRO A 374 18.79 7.30 6.20
N THR A 375 19.94 7.92 5.92
CA THR A 375 19.96 9.17 5.18
C THR A 375 19.27 8.91 3.86
N ALA A 376 18.45 9.85 3.40
CA ALA A 376 17.56 9.78 2.23
C ALA A 376 18.22 9.37 0.89
N HIS A 377 19.51 8.99 0.89
CA HIS A 377 20.34 8.68 -0.26
C HIS A 377 21.16 7.39 -0.10
N GLU A 378 20.68 6.34 0.58
CA GLU A 378 21.23 5.01 0.27
C GLU A 378 21.15 4.83 -1.25
N GLU A 379 22.30 4.66 -1.91
CA GLU A 379 22.44 4.55 -3.37
C GLU A 379 21.61 3.37 -3.86
N ALA A 380 20.34 3.66 -4.11
CA ALA A 380 19.39 2.61 -4.37
C ALA A 380 19.63 2.12 -5.81
N PRO A 381 19.66 0.79 -6.05
CA PRO A 381 19.91 0.24 -7.38
C PRO A 381 18.94 0.81 -8.42
N ARG A 382 19.42 0.99 -9.66
CA ARG A 382 18.58 1.43 -10.79
C ARG A 382 17.39 0.50 -10.93
N TRP A 383 16.22 1.09 -11.16
CA TRP A 383 14.96 0.36 -11.36
C TRP A 383 15.17 -0.71 -12.46
N ASN A 384 14.86 -1.98 -12.16
CA ASN A 384 15.05 -3.09 -13.08
C ASN A 384 13.87 -4.07 -13.05
N LEU A 385 13.82 -4.97 -14.03
CA LEU A 385 12.76 -5.96 -14.20
C LEU A 385 12.46 -6.76 -12.92
N GLY A 386 13.45 -7.00 -12.05
CA GLY A 386 13.25 -7.72 -10.79
C GLY A 386 12.31 -7.02 -9.80
N CYS A 387 12.28 -5.68 -9.79
CA CYS A 387 11.34 -4.90 -8.97
C CYS A 387 9.89 -5.08 -9.44
N GLU A 388 9.69 -5.14 -10.76
CA GLU A 388 8.40 -5.36 -11.43
C GLU A 388 7.86 -6.75 -11.12
N LEU A 389 8.72 -7.77 -11.21
CA LEU A 389 8.36 -9.16 -10.93
C LEU A 389 8.03 -9.40 -9.46
N GLY A 390 8.73 -8.76 -8.53
CA GLY A 390 8.43 -8.87 -7.09
C GLY A 390 7.03 -8.32 -6.73
N PHE A 391 6.62 -7.22 -7.35
CA PHE A 391 5.30 -6.63 -7.12
C PHE A 391 4.17 -7.47 -7.74
N VAL A 392 4.36 -7.92 -9.00
CA VAL A 392 3.42 -8.82 -9.67
C VAL A 392 3.28 -10.15 -8.92
N ALA A 393 4.38 -10.68 -8.36
CA ALA A 393 4.36 -11.88 -7.52
C ALA A 393 3.62 -11.67 -6.20
N TRP A 394 3.73 -10.49 -5.58
CA TRP A 394 2.97 -10.16 -4.37
C TRP A 394 1.47 -10.04 -4.63
N ILE A 395 1.08 -9.34 -5.71
CA ILE A 395 -0.31 -9.29 -6.17
C ILE A 395 -0.83 -10.70 -6.46
N GLY A 396 -0.04 -11.50 -7.21
CA GLY A 396 -0.35 -12.89 -7.51
C GLY A 396 -0.55 -13.73 -6.25
N LEU A 397 0.29 -13.55 -5.23
CA LEU A 397 0.17 -14.25 -3.95
C LEU A 397 -1.08 -13.83 -3.17
N CYS A 398 -1.43 -12.54 -3.12
CA CYS A 398 -2.67 -12.07 -2.51
C CYS A 398 -3.90 -12.64 -3.22
N VAL A 399 -3.90 -12.63 -4.56
CA VAL A 399 -4.97 -13.20 -5.38
C VAL A 399 -5.07 -14.71 -5.20
N LEU A 400 -3.94 -15.43 -5.11
CA LEU A 400 -3.92 -16.88 -4.87
C LEU A 400 -4.44 -17.21 -3.47
N ILE A 401 -4.02 -16.51 -2.42
CA ILE A 401 -4.50 -16.75 -1.05
C ILE A 401 -6.02 -16.53 -0.96
N ILE A 402 -6.53 -15.46 -1.58
CA ILE A 402 -7.95 -15.14 -1.58
C ILE A 402 -8.73 -16.13 -2.45
N GLY A 403 -8.24 -16.44 -3.65
CA GLY A 403 -8.86 -17.39 -4.58
C GLY A 403 -8.91 -18.82 -4.02
N TYR A 404 -7.83 -19.28 -3.37
CA TYR A 404 -7.74 -20.61 -2.77
C TYR A 404 -8.64 -20.75 -1.52
N SER A 405 -9.03 -19.64 -0.90
CA SER A 405 -9.93 -19.61 0.25
C SER A 405 -11.42 -19.58 -0.14
N ILE A 406 -11.74 -19.22 -1.38
CA ILE A 406 -13.12 -18.96 -1.83
C ILE A 406 -13.60 -20.01 -2.85
N VAL A 407 -12.69 -20.71 -3.55
CA VAL A 407 -13.07 -21.74 -4.54
C VAL A 407 -13.15 -23.12 -3.87
N PRO A 408 -14.33 -23.78 -3.83
CA PRO A 408 -14.44 -25.16 -3.40
C PRO A 408 -13.60 -26.06 -4.32
N ARG A 409 -12.76 -26.93 -3.74
CA ARG A 409 -11.86 -27.86 -4.47
C ARG A 409 -12.58 -28.72 -5.53
N ALA A 410 -13.89 -28.90 -5.41
CA ALA A 410 -14.72 -29.66 -6.36
C ALA A 410 -14.84 -29.02 -7.76
N ALA A 411 -14.53 -27.73 -7.93
CA ALA A 411 -14.62 -27.05 -9.23
C ALA A 411 -13.36 -27.20 -10.12
N LEU A 412 -12.27 -27.75 -9.60
CA LEU A 412 -11.01 -27.97 -10.33
C LEU A 412 -10.92 -29.37 -10.97
N VAL A 413 -11.94 -30.22 -10.77
CA VAL A 413 -12.01 -31.58 -11.34
C VAL A 413 -13.05 -31.56 -12.46
N ALA A 414 -12.73 -30.96 -13.60
CA ALA A 414 -13.49 -31.08 -14.83
C ALA A 414 -12.57 -31.54 -15.97
N PRO A 415 -13.01 -32.45 -16.86
CA PRO A 415 -12.14 -33.19 -17.76
C PRO A 415 -11.89 -32.36 -19.03
N TYR A 416 -11.01 -31.36 -18.95
CA TYR A 416 -10.51 -30.68 -20.15
C TYR A 416 -8.99 -30.60 -20.08
N GLY A 417 -8.35 -31.72 -20.43
CA GLY A 417 -6.89 -31.89 -20.45
C GLY A 417 -6.15 -30.87 -21.31
N ASP A 418 -6.82 -30.26 -22.30
CA ASP A 418 -6.20 -29.28 -23.20
C ASP A 418 -6.42 -27.82 -22.78
N VAL A 419 -7.46 -27.54 -21.99
CA VAL A 419 -7.82 -26.17 -21.58
C VAL A 419 -7.02 -25.74 -20.34
N ALA A 420 -6.65 -26.67 -19.46
CA ALA A 420 -5.77 -26.37 -18.33
C ALA A 420 -4.38 -25.90 -18.77
N LEU A 421 -3.85 -26.44 -19.87
CA LEU A 421 -2.57 -26.02 -20.46
C LEU A 421 -2.69 -24.62 -21.10
N ALA A 422 -3.80 -24.31 -21.77
CA ALA A 422 -4.06 -22.98 -22.31
C ALA A 422 -4.31 -21.91 -21.21
N ILE A 423 -4.96 -22.30 -20.11
CA ILE A 423 -5.15 -21.46 -18.91
C ILE A 423 -3.81 -21.20 -18.21
N TYR A 424 -2.92 -22.19 -18.15
CA TYR A 424 -1.58 -22.00 -17.57
C TYR A 424 -0.74 -21.04 -18.40
N LEU A 425 -0.85 -21.07 -19.74
CA LEU A 425 -0.14 -20.19 -20.69
C LEU A 425 -0.72 -18.76 -20.76
N GLY A 426 -1.98 -18.56 -20.36
CA GLY A 426 -2.69 -17.27 -20.39
C GLY A 426 -2.54 -16.38 -19.15
N LEU A 427 -1.91 -16.85 -18.08
CA LEU A 427 -1.54 -16.03 -16.92
C LEU A 427 -0.20 -15.30 -17.17
N PRO A 428 0.09 -14.16 -16.52
CA PRO A 428 1.39 -13.49 -16.61
C PRO A 428 2.59 -14.39 -16.25
N GLY A 429 2.37 -15.41 -15.40
CA GLY A 429 3.36 -16.47 -15.16
C GLY A 429 3.50 -17.44 -16.34
N GLY A 430 2.40 -17.79 -16.99
CA GLY A 430 2.33 -18.65 -18.18
C GLY A 430 3.11 -18.16 -19.38
N LEU A 431 2.97 -16.87 -19.70
CA LEU A 431 3.75 -16.19 -20.75
C LEU A 431 5.25 -16.22 -20.45
N MET A 432 5.62 -16.14 -19.18
CA MET A 432 7.02 -16.23 -18.73
C MET A 432 7.56 -17.66 -18.82
N PHE A 433 6.75 -18.67 -18.50
CA PHE A 433 7.09 -20.09 -18.63
C PHE A 433 7.11 -20.56 -20.09
N TYR A 434 6.19 -20.08 -20.94
CA TYR A 434 6.21 -20.33 -22.38
C TYR A 434 7.38 -19.62 -23.05
N GLY A 435 7.70 -18.39 -22.62
CA GLY A 435 8.91 -17.69 -23.02
C GLY A 435 10.18 -18.47 -22.62
N ALA A 436 10.23 -19.02 -21.41
CA ALA A 436 11.34 -19.86 -20.94
C ALA A 436 11.40 -21.22 -21.68
N HIS A 437 10.26 -21.80 -22.03
CA HIS A 437 10.17 -23.05 -22.80
C HIS A 437 10.55 -22.85 -24.27
N LEU A 438 10.13 -21.76 -24.90
CA LEU A 438 10.56 -21.36 -26.25
C LEU A 438 12.04 -20.98 -26.26
N LEU A 439 12.53 -20.30 -25.23
CA LEU A 439 13.96 -20.01 -25.04
C LEU A 439 14.75 -21.30 -24.85
N TRP A 440 14.24 -22.27 -24.07
CA TRP A 440 14.84 -23.59 -23.92
C TRP A 440 14.83 -24.38 -25.23
N GLN A 441 13.72 -24.38 -25.99
CA GLN A 441 13.67 -25.02 -27.31
C GLN A 441 14.61 -24.33 -28.32
N PHE A 442 14.74 -23.01 -28.25
CA PHE A 442 15.67 -22.22 -29.07
C PHE A 442 17.13 -22.51 -28.71
N LEU A 443 17.45 -22.63 -27.42
CA LEU A 443 18.79 -22.97 -26.91
C LEU A 443 19.14 -24.46 -27.11
N ALA A 444 18.16 -25.37 -27.01
CA ALA A 444 18.33 -26.81 -27.18
C ALA A 444 18.42 -27.22 -28.66
N ARG A 445 17.79 -26.46 -29.57
CA ARG A 445 17.88 -26.66 -31.03
C ARG A 445 18.95 -25.79 -31.69
N GLY A 446 19.49 -24.80 -30.99
CA GLY A 446 20.58 -23.95 -31.47
C GLY A 446 21.89 -24.73 -31.59
N ARG A 447 22.35 -24.97 -32.82
CA ARG A 447 23.71 -25.44 -33.09
C ARG A 447 24.67 -24.24 -33.03
N GLY A 448 25.62 -24.26 -32.10
CA GLY A 448 26.73 -23.29 -32.06
C GLY A 448 27.10 -22.75 -30.67
N PRO A 449 28.03 -21.76 -30.61
CA PRO A 449 28.76 -21.29 -29.41
C PRO A 449 27.91 -20.64 -28.30
N ILE A 450 26.59 -20.61 -28.45
CA ILE A 450 25.63 -20.15 -27.45
C ILE A 450 25.36 -21.25 -26.41
N ARG A 451 25.34 -22.52 -26.84
CA ARG A 451 25.08 -23.66 -25.94
C ARG A 451 26.21 -23.85 -24.91
N GLU A 452 27.45 -23.59 -25.32
CA GLU A 452 28.63 -23.67 -24.45
C GLU A 452 28.69 -22.53 -23.41
N ARG A 453 28.19 -21.34 -23.73
CA ARG A 453 28.12 -20.21 -22.79
C ARG A 453 27.05 -20.39 -21.70
N VAL A 454 25.94 -21.05 -22.04
CA VAL A 454 24.82 -21.29 -21.10
C VAL A 454 25.14 -22.45 -20.14
N ALA A 455 25.90 -23.45 -20.58
CA ALA A 455 26.38 -24.53 -19.71
C ALA A 455 27.35 -24.04 -18.61
N GLY A 456 28.01 -22.91 -18.81
CA GLY A 456 28.91 -22.30 -17.80
C GLY A 456 28.19 -21.47 -16.73
N TRP A 457 26.86 -21.37 -16.74
CA TRP A 457 26.14 -20.55 -15.77
C TRP A 457 25.98 -21.26 -14.42
N PRO A 458 26.24 -20.60 -13.28
CA PRO A 458 26.23 -21.23 -11.95
C PRO A 458 24.88 -21.82 -11.51
N TRP A 459 23.80 -21.50 -12.24
CA TRP A 459 22.43 -21.93 -11.96
C TRP A 459 21.92 -23.00 -12.94
N HIS A 460 22.71 -23.33 -13.98
CA HIS A 460 22.31 -24.24 -15.06
C HIS A 460 21.86 -25.60 -14.50
N ASP A 461 22.67 -26.21 -13.63
CA ASP A 461 22.38 -27.54 -13.10
C ASP A 461 21.21 -27.55 -12.13
N LYS A 462 20.98 -26.44 -11.40
CA LYS A 462 19.79 -26.28 -10.53
C LYS A 462 18.51 -26.11 -11.35
N LEU A 463 18.58 -25.38 -12.45
CA LEU A 463 17.48 -25.18 -13.38
C LEU A 463 17.12 -26.51 -14.06
N VAL A 464 18.11 -27.25 -14.56
CA VAL A 464 17.91 -28.57 -15.17
C VAL A 464 17.38 -29.57 -14.15
N ALA A 465 17.93 -29.63 -12.93
CA ALA A 465 17.46 -30.53 -11.89
C ALA A 465 16.00 -30.22 -11.47
N THR A 466 15.63 -28.94 -11.41
CA THR A 466 14.26 -28.52 -11.06
C THR A 466 13.28 -28.87 -12.16
N VAL A 467 13.65 -28.66 -13.43
CA VAL A 467 12.83 -29.04 -14.59
C VAL A 467 12.68 -30.57 -14.70
N VAL A 468 13.75 -31.33 -14.49
CA VAL A 468 13.72 -32.80 -14.51
C VAL A 468 12.92 -33.37 -13.34
N ALA A 469 13.11 -32.86 -12.11
CA ALA A 469 12.34 -33.30 -10.95
C ALA A 469 10.82 -33.05 -11.14
N PHE A 470 10.46 -31.94 -11.79
CA PHE A 470 9.07 -31.59 -12.09
C PHE A 470 8.47 -32.48 -13.19
N LEU A 471 9.22 -32.75 -14.27
CA LEU A 471 8.78 -33.66 -15.34
C LEU A 471 8.65 -35.12 -14.87
N VAL A 472 9.51 -35.57 -13.94
CA VAL A 472 9.41 -36.89 -13.33
C VAL A 472 8.20 -36.99 -12.41
N THR A 473 7.86 -35.92 -11.66
CA THR A 473 6.64 -35.90 -10.83
C THR A 473 5.38 -35.90 -11.67
N ASP A 474 5.38 -35.20 -12.81
CA ASP A 474 4.27 -35.16 -13.76
C ASP A 474 4.07 -36.52 -14.48
N ALA A 475 5.18 -37.20 -14.84
CA ALA A 475 5.14 -38.54 -15.43
C ALA A 475 4.66 -39.61 -14.44
N THR A 476 5.03 -39.51 -13.14
CA THR A 476 4.49 -40.40 -12.09
C THR A 476 3.02 -40.14 -11.80
N TRP A 477 2.53 -38.91 -12.01
CA TRP A 477 1.11 -38.57 -11.86
C TRP A 477 0.27 -39.07 -13.04
N ALA A 478 0.78 -38.94 -14.26
CA ALA A 478 0.12 -39.45 -15.47
C ALA A 478 0.02 -41.00 -15.48
N TRP A 479 0.96 -41.71 -14.85
CA TRP A 479 0.92 -43.17 -14.72
C TRP A 479 0.02 -43.66 -13.56
N ALA A 480 -0.28 -42.81 -12.58
CA ALA A 480 -1.15 -43.14 -11.45
C ALA A 480 -2.65 -42.85 -11.71
N VAL A 481 -2.97 -42.15 -12.81
CA VAL A 481 -4.33 -41.71 -13.18
C VAL A 481 -4.82 -42.33 -14.49
N GLY A 482 -3.98 -43.11 -15.18
CA GLY A 482 -4.38 -44.03 -16.25
C GLY A 482 -4.52 -45.45 -15.73
#